data_AF-A0A8T7HAC2-F1
#
_entry.id   AF-A0A8T7HAC2-F1
#
_cell.length_a   1.000
_cell.length_b   1.000
_cell.length_c   1.000
_cell.angle_alpha   90.00
_cell.angle_beta   90.00
_cell.angle_gamma   90.00
#
_symmetry.space_group_name_H-M   'P 1'
#
loop_
_entity.id
_entity.type
_entity.pdbx_description
1 polymer ?
#
loop_
_entity_poly.entity_id
_entity_poly.type
_entity_poly.pdbx_seq_one_letter_code
_entity_poly.pdbx_strand_id
1 'polypeptide(L)'
;MIKILKKIIRIKLSDEVELKYNLVKIKNPKLLNAILKKVSIIKQNIYYGRPIAKSKIPKKYKEKYSITNLFWVGLPSFWRMLYSLFDGSEIEITVFIISISNHKEYNDIMNYKGK
;
A
#
# COMPACT_ATOMS: atom_id res chain seq x y z
N MET A 1 25.71 17.42 -20.21
CA MET A 1 25.27 17.72 -18.82
C MET A 1 24.03 16.89 -18.53
N ILE A 2 24.11 15.90 -17.61
CA ILE A 2 22.97 15.04 -17.26
C ILE A 2 22.06 15.81 -16.31
N LYS A 3 20.79 16.00 -16.67
CA LYS A 3 19.79 16.68 -15.84
C LYS A 3 19.07 15.62 -15.01
N ILE A 4 19.34 15.57 -13.70
CA ILE A 4 18.63 14.66 -12.80
C ILE A 4 17.23 15.24 -12.56
N LEU A 5 16.20 14.61 -13.14
CA LEU A 5 14.82 14.98 -12.92
C LEU A 5 14.35 14.41 -11.57
N LYS A 6 13.85 15.28 -10.69
CA LYS A 6 13.24 14.87 -9.42
C LYS A 6 11.89 14.21 -9.70
N LYS A 7 11.75 12.93 -9.35
CA LYS A 7 10.47 12.23 -9.51
C LYS A 7 9.42 12.79 -8.54
N ILE A 8 8.22 13.00 -9.07
CA ILE A 8 7.00 13.37 -8.33
C ILE A 8 6.36 12.07 -7.83
N ILE A 9 6.02 12.02 -6.54
CA ILE A 9 5.36 10.85 -5.93
C ILE A 9 3.97 11.23 -5.50
N ARG A 10 2.96 10.59 -6.12
CA ARG A 10 1.54 10.73 -5.73
C ARG A 10 1.10 9.54 -4.90
N ILE A 11 0.25 9.79 -3.92
CA ILE A 11 -0.41 8.74 -3.14
C ILE A 11 -1.86 8.71 -3.58
N LYS A 12 -2.35 7.54 -3.98
CA LYS A 12 -3.76 7.29 -4.28
C LYS A 12 -4.27 6.18 -3.37
N LEU A 13 -5.46 6.33 -2.84
CA LEU A 13 -6.12 5.32 -2.02
C LEU A 13 -7.13 4.55 -2.89
N SER A 14 -7.32 3.26 -2.61
CA SER A 14 -8.48 2.54 -3.13
C SER A 14 -9.74 3.00 -2.40
N ASP A 15 -10.92 2.88 -3.03
CA ASP A 15 -12.20 3.27 -2.42
C ASP A 15 -12.41 2.58 -1.05
N GLU A 16 -12.03 1.30 -0.95
CA GLU A 16 -12.08 0.53 0.30
C GLU A 16 -11.20 1.14 1.40
N VAL A 17 -10.03 1.66 1.03
CA VAL A 17 -9.11 2.32 1.96
C VAL A 17 -9.61 3.70 2.33
N GLU A 18 -10.19 4.47 1.42
CA GLU A 18 -10.76 5.79 1.75
C GLU A 18 -11.84 5.69 2.82
N LEU A 19 -12.79 4.75 2.65
CA LEU A 19 -13.84 4.49 3.64
C LEU A 19 -13.24 4.11 4.99
N LYS A 20 -12.26 3.19 4.99
CA LYS A 20 -11.63 2.72 6.23
C LYS A 20 -10.75 3.77 6.89
N TYR A 21 -10.07 4.59 6.11
CA TYR A 21 -9.20 5.67 6.58
C TYR A 21 -10.01 6.70 7.37
N ASN A 22 -11.19 7.09 6.88
CA ASN A 22 -12.08 8.00 7.60
C ASN A 22 -12.52 7.42 8.96
N LEU A 23 -12.84 6.13 9.02
CA LEU A 23 -13.16 5.46 10.28
C LEU A 23 -11.97 5.40 11.24
N VAL A 24 -10.78 5.06 10.74
CA VAL A 24 -9.54 5.00 11.52
C VAL A 24 -9.16 6.37 12.06
N LYS A 25 -9.33 7.43 11.26
CA LYS A 25 -9.03 8.81 11.65
C LYS A 25 -9.79 9.24 12.90
N ILE A 26 -11.04 8.78 13.04
CA ILE A 26 -11.90 9.09 14.19
C ILE A 26 -11.60 8.15 15.37
N LYS A 27 -11.48 6.84 15.12
CA LYS A 27 -11.51 5.81 16.17
C LYS A 27 -10.15 5.35 16.66
N ASN A 28 -9.08 5.54 15.89
CA ASN A 28 -7.76 4.98 16.19
C ASN A 28 -6.62 5.91 15.76
N PRO A 29 -6.35 6.99 16.52
CA PRO A 29 -5.31 7.97 16.19
C PRO A 29 -3.91 7.37 16.15
N LYS A 30 -3.64 6.32 16.94
CA LYS A 30 -2.34 5.62 16.92
C LYS A 30 -2.11 4.93 15.56
N LEU A 31 -3.12 4.23 15.04
CA LEU A 31 -3.05 3.59 13.73
C LEU A 31 -2.96 4.64 12.62
N LEU A 32 -3.73 5.74 12.70
CA LEU A 32 -3.65 6.85 11.76
C LEU A 32 -2.22 7.39 11.66
N ASN A 33 -1.60 7.72 12.80
CA ASN A 33 -0.23 8.24 12.85
C ASN A 33 0.77 7.24 12.26
N ALA A 34 0.57 5.94 12.50
CA ALA A 34 1.40 4.91 11.90
C ALA A 34 1.26 4.86 10.37
N ILE A 35 0.03 4.92 9.84
CA ILE A 35 -0.23 4.97 8.39
C ILE A 35 0.47 6.18 7.78
N LEU A 36 0.26 7.38 8.33
CA LEU A 36 0.87 8.62 7.83
C LEU A 36 2.41 8.57 7.88
N LYS A 37 2.98 8.03 8.97
CA LYS A 37 4.43 7.82 9.08
C LYS A 37 4.94 6.87 8.00
N LYS A 38 4.25 5.75 7.75
CA LYS A 38 4.64 4.79 6.70
C LYS A 38 4.51 5.41 5.31
N VAL A 39 3.46 6.18 5.04
CA VAL A 39 3.31 6.93 3.77
C VAL A 39 4.45 7.91 3.56
N SER A 40 4.87 8.64 4.61
CA SER A 40 6.03 9.54 4.53
C SER A 40 7.33 8.80 4.18
N ILE A 41 7.56 7.62 4.77
CA ILE A 41 8.71 6.77 4.45
C ILE A 41 8.65 6.27 3.01
N ILE A 42 7.47 5.84 2.53
CA ILE A 42 7.29 5.39 1.14
C ILE A 42 7.56 6.52 0.14
N LYS A 43 7.20 7.77 0.47
CA LYS A 43 7.54 8.93 -0.36
C LYS A 43 9.06 9.18 -0.45
N GLN A 44 9.84 8.73 0.53
CA GLN A 44 11.30 8.85 0.49
C GLN A 44 11.94 7.63 -0.19
N ASN A 45 11.33 6.46 -0.04
CA ASN A 45 11.74 5.22 -0.67
C ASN A 45 10.51 4.41 -1.12
N ILE A 46 10.20 4.49 -2.40
CA ILE A 46 9.01 3.85 -2.99
C ILE A 46 9.04 2.31 -2.93
N TYR A 47 10.21 1.71 -2.73
CA TYR A 47 10.38 0.26 -2.59
C TYR A 47 10.35 -0.19 -1.12
N TYR A 48 10.01 0.71 -0.19
CA TYR A 48 9.94 0.41 1.23
C TYR A 48 8.89 -0.66 1.58
N GLY A 49 9.31 -1.71 2.27
CA GLY A 49 8.45 -2.79 2.71
C GLY A 49 8.98 -4.14 2.22
N ARG A 50 8.12 -5.15 2.19
CA ARG A 50 8.44 -6.46 1.64
C ARG A 50 7.72 -6.65 0.31
N PRO A 51 8.41 -6.88 -0.81
CA PRO A 51 7.75 -7.24 -2.04
C PRO A 51 7.05 -8.59 -1.89
N ILE A 52 5.84 -8.70 -2.42
CA ILE A 52 5.09 -9.94 -2.52
C ILE A 52 5.39 -10.56 -3.88
N ALA A 53 5.78 -11.84 -3.89
CA ALA A 53 6.04 -12.58 -5.12
C ALA A 53 4.83 -12.50 -6.07
N LYS A 54 5.07 -12.29 -7.37
CA LYS A 54 4.01 -12.09 -8.38
C LYS A 54 2.98 -13.22 -8.41
N SER A 55 3.41 -14.46 -8.12
CA SER A 55 2.54 -15.63 -8.00
C SER A 55 1.61 -15.60 -6.79
N LYS A 56 1.96 -14.84 -5.75
CA LYS A 56 1.18 -14.68 -4.51
C LYS A 56 0.29 -13.43 -4.49
N ILE A 57 0.35 -12.58 -5.51
CA ILE A 57 -0.55 -11.41 -5.61
C ILE A 57 -1.98 -11.92 -5.83
N PRO A 58 -2.96 -11.53 -4.98
CA PRO A 58 -4.34 -11.98 -5.11
C PRO A 58 -4.93 -11.67 -6.49
N LYS A 59 -5.59 -12.66 -7.10
CA LYS A 59 -6.22 -12.53 -8.44
C LYS A 59 -7.19 -11.34 -8.49
N LYS A 60 -8.01 -11.16 -7.45
CA LYS A 60 -8.94 -10.02 -7.32
C LYS A 60 -8.26 -8.66 -7.46
N TYR A 61 -7.02 -8.49 -6.98
CA TYR A 61 -6.32 -7.21 -7.08
C TYR A 61 -5.68 -7.02 -8.44
N LYS A 62 -5.19 -8.10 -9.07
CA LYS A 62 -4.74 -8.05 -10.47
C LYS A 62 -5.88 -7.64 -11.40
N GLU A 63 -7.07 -8.21 -11.20
CA GLU A 63 -8.23 -7.93 -12.06
C GLU A 63 -8.85 -6.56 -11.79
N LYS A 64 -9.04 -6.21 -10.52
CA LYS A 64 -9.70 -4.93 -10.15
C LYS A 64 -8.82 -3.71 -10.41
N TYR A 65 -7.50 -3.84 -10.23
CA TYR A 65 -6.58 -2.70 -10.23
C TYR A 65 -5.46 -2.82 -11.27
N SER A 66 -5.43 -3.89 -12.07
CA SER A 66 -4.38 -4.12 -13.09
C SER A 66 -2.95 -4.07 -12.54
N ILE A 67 -2.76 -4.50 -11.28
CA ILE A 67 -1.44 -4.43 -10.62
C ILE A 67 -0.54 -5.58 -11.06
N THR A 68 0.74 -5.28 -11.20
CA THR A 68 1.81 -6.24 -11.55
C THR A 68 2.82 -6.44 -10.42
N ASN A 69 2.75 -5.59 -9.39
CA ASN A 69 3.59 -5.59 -8.21
C ASN A 69 2.73 -5.35 -6.95
N LEU A 70 3.24 -5.76 -5.80
CA LEU A 70 2.55 -5.55 -4.52
C LEU A 70 3.58 -5.56 -3.39
N PHE A 71 3.45 -4.60 -2.49
CA PHE A 71 4.32 -4.44 -1.33
C PHE A 71 3.51 -4.58 -0.06
N TRP A 72 4.14 -5.21 0.93
CA TRP A 72 3.62 -5.36 2.28
C TRP A 72 4.37 -4.45 3.24
N VAL A 73 3.62 -3.73 4.07
CA VAL A 73 4.15 -2.88 5.13
C VAL A 73 3.46 -3.19 6.45
N GLY A 74 4.26 -3.49 7.49
CA GLY A 74 3.78 -3.68 8.84
C GLY A 74 3.35 -2.37 9.51
N LEU A 75 2.22 -2.41 10.19
CA LEU A 75 1.67 -1.37 11.06
C LEU A 75 1.53 -1.92 12.50
N PRO A 76 1.34 -1.05 13.52
CA PRO A 76 1.15 -1.48 14.90
C PRO A 76 -0.01 -2.47 15.07
N SER A 77 0.01 -3.25 16.15
CA SER A 77 -1.05 -4.21 16.50
C SER A 77 -1.35 -5.21 15.37
N PHE A 78 -0.32 -5.67 14.67
CA PHE A 78 -0.40 -6.61 13.55
C PHE A 78 -1.25 -6.12 12.37
N TRP A 79 -1.48 -4.82 12.26
CA TRP A 79 -2.07 -4.23 11.07
C TRP A 79 -1.07 -4.27 9.91
N ARG A 80 -1.61 -4.26 8.70
CA ARG A 80 -0.84 -4.41 7.46
C ARG A 80 -1.38 -3.43 6.44
N MET A 81 -0.47 -2.80 5.72
CA MET A 81 -0.78 -1.95 4.57
C MET A 81 -0.21 -2.62 3.32
N LEU A 82 -1.04 -2.68 2.28
CA LEU A 82 -0.66 -3.17 0.97
C LEU A 82 -0.69 -2.01 -0.03
N TYR A 83 0.36 -1.89 -0.84
CA TYR A 83 0.40 -0.90 -1.91
C TYR A 83 1.05 -1.46 -3.18
N SER A 84 0.70 -0.87 -4.31
CA SER A 84 1.34 -1.12 -5.62
C SER A 84 1.91 0.18 -6.15
N LEU A 85 2.97 0.08 -6.94
CA LEU A 85 3.54 1.18 -7.71
C LEU A 85 2.98 1.15 -9.12
N PHE A 86 2.69 2.33 -9.66
CA PHE A 86 2.35 2.57 -11.05
C PHE A 86 3.26 3.66 -11.59
N ASP A 87 3.81 3.43 -12.79
CA ASP A 87 4.50 4.45 -13.54
C ASP A 87 3.43 5.33 -14.21
N GLY A 88 3.29 6.57 -13.76
CA GLY A 88 2.29 7.52 -14.28
C GLY A 88 2.83 8.29 -15.49
N SER A 89 4.13 8.61 -15.48
CA SER A 89 4.90 9.19 -16.59
C SER A 89 6.39 9.06 -16.29
N GLU A 90 7.26 9.57 -17.18
CA GLU A 90 8.73 9.53 -17.00
C GLU A 90 9.20 10.12 -15.65
N ILE A 91 8.47 11.12 -15.15
CA ILE A 91 8.79 11.83 -13.89
C ILE A 91 7.81 11.56 -12.76
N GLU A 92 6.75 10.76 -12.97
CA GLU A 92 5.70 10.54 -11.97
C GLU A 92 5.55 9.07 -11.58
N ILE A 93 5.59 8.82 -10.28
CA ILE A 93 5.27 7.51 -9.69
C ILE A 93 4.04 7.66 -8.80
N THR A 94 3.06 6.79 -9.04
CA THR A 94 1.89 6.67 -8.18
C THR A 94 2.05 5.48 -7.23
N VAL A 95 2.00 5.76 -5.94
CA VAL A 95 1.84 4.76 -4.87
C VAL A 95 0.35 4.59 -4.64
N PHE A 96 -0.18 3.44 -5.01
CA PHE A 96 -1.58 3.10 -4.83
C PHE A 96 -1.76 2.21 -3.61
N ILE A 97 -2.35 2.73 -2.55
CA ILE A 97 -2.64 1.99 -1.31
C ILE A 97 -3.91 1.17 -1.54
N ILE A 98 -3.74 -0.14 -1.63
CA ILE A 98 -4.80 -1.08 -2.00
C ILE A 98 -5.61 -1.50 -0.78
N SER A 99 -4.97 -1.72 0.37
CA SER A 99 -5.63 -2.23 1.56
C SER A 99 -4.91 -1.81 2.84
N ILE A 100 -5.70 -1.58 3.89
CA ILE A 100 -5.26 -1.46 5.28
C ILE A 100 -6.08 -2.46 6.09
N SER A 101 -5.43 -3.48 6.63
CA SER A 101 -6.12 -4.62 7.23
C SER A 101 -5.50 -5.06 8.55
N ASN A 102 -6.33 -5.59 9.45
CA ASN A 102 -5.85 -6.33 10.62
C ASN A 102 -5.32 -7.71 10.18
N HIS A 103 -4.85 -8.51 11.14
CA HIS A 103 -4.27 -9.82 10.82
C HIS A 103 -5.25 -10.79 10.14
N LYS A 104 -6.48 -10.87 10.63
CA LYS A 104 -7.50 -11.78 10.09
C LYS A 104 -7.85 -11.40 8.66
N GLU A 105 -8.22 -10.14 8.45
CA GLU A 105 -8.57 -9.59 7.13
C GLU A 105 -7.44 -9.78 6.12
N TYR A 106 -6.19 -9.61 6.54
CA TYR A 106 -5.04 -9.83 5.67
C TYR A 106 -4.89 -11.30 5.24
N ASN A 107 -5.07 -12.25 6.16
CA ASN A 107 -5.02 -13.67 5.83
C ASN A 107 -6.12 -14.03 4.83
N ASP A 108 -7.32 -13.49 5.03
CA ASP A 108 -8.46 -13.67 4.13
C ASP A 108 -8.16 -13.08 2.73
N ILE A 109 -7.56 -11.88 2.66
CA ILE A 109 -7.13 -11.23 1.40
C ILE A 109 -6.09 -12.07 0.65
N MET A 110 -5.11 -12.60 1.37
CA MET A 110 -3.98 -13.33 0.80
C MET A 110 -4.26 -14.82 0.59
N ASN A 111 -5.47 -15.28 0.94
CA ASN A 111 -5.87 -16.69 0.94
C ASN A 111 -4.88 -17.57 1.74
N TYR A 112 -4.35 -17.04 2.85
CA TYR A 112 -3.56 -17.82 3.78
C TYR A 112 -4.51 -18.60 4.67
N LYS A 113 -4.72 -19.87 4.34
CA LYS A 113 -5.42 -20.82 5.21
C LYS A 113 -4.61 -20.97 6.50
N GLY A 114 -5.31 -20.96 7.64
CA GLY A 114 -4.72 -21.03 8.98
C GLY A 114 -3.59 -22.06 9.04
N LYS A 115 -2.38 -21.57 9.27
CA LYS A 115 -1.27 -22.36 9.80
C LYS A 115 -1.21 -22.12 11.29
#